data_AF-A0A852HDK1-F1
#
_entry.id   AF-A0A852HDK1-F1
#
_cell.length_a   1.000
_cell.length_b   1.000
_cell.length_c   1.000
_cell.angle_alpha   90.00
_cell.angle_beta   90.00
_cell.angle_gamma   90.00
#
_symmetry.space_group_name_H-M   'P 1'
#
loop_
_entity.id
_entity.type
_entity.pdbx_description
1 polymer ?
#
loop_
_entity_poly.entity_id
_entity_poly.type
_entity_poly.pdbx_seq_one_letter_code
_entity_poly.pdbx_strand_id
1 'polypeptide(L)'
;GIFVQLVQANSPASLAGLRFGDQVLQINGDNCAGWSSDKAHKVLKQASGERISMIIRDRPFERIITMHKDSTGHVGFIFKNGKITSIVKDSSAARNGLLTEHNICEINGQNVIGLKDPQIADILATAGNVVTITIMPSSIYEYIIKRMATSIMKSLMDHSVPEV
;
A
#
# COMPACT_ATOMS: atom_id res chain seq x y z
N GLY A 1 -3.15 16.94 2.93
CA GLY A 1 -2.47 16.38 4.11
C GLY A 1 -1.13 15.80 3.70
N ILE A 2 -0.34 15.32 4.66
CA ILE A 2 0.91 14.60 4.40
C ILE A 2 0.62 13.10 4.45
N PHE A 3 1.14 12.35 3.48
CA PHE A 3 0.95 10.91 3.36
C PHE A 3 2.29 10.21 3.13
N VAL A 4 2.42 9.00 3.66
CA VAL A 4 3.59 8.15 3.48
C VAL A 4 3.59 7.62 2.04
N GLN A 5 4.64 7.96 1.30
CA GLN A 5 4.80 7.61 -0.12
C GLN A 5 5.75 6.43 -0.34
N LEU A 6 6.69 6.21 0.57
CA LEU A 6 7.70 5.15 0.51
C LEU A 6 8.11 4.80 1.94
N VAL A 7 8.17 3.50 2.21
CA VAL A 7 8.76 2.96 3.44
C VAL A 7 9.90 2.07 3.02
N GLN A 8 11.11 2.41 3.44
CA GLN A 8 12.29 1.63 3.11
C GLN A 8 12.32 0.36 3.98
N ALA A 9 12.60 -0.79 3.38
CA ALA A 9 12.79 -2.04 4.11
C ALA A 9 13.88 -1.91 5.19
N ASN A 10 13.63 -2.50 6.36
CA ASN A 10 14.54 -2.49 7.53
C ASN A 10 14.91 -1.09 8.03
N SER A 11 14.06 -0.08 7.79
CA SER A 11 14.26 1.27 8.29
C SER A 11 13.54 1.49 9.62
N PRO A 12 13.86 2.56 10.38
CA PRO A 12 13.08 2.91 11.57
C PRO A 12 11.58 3.09 11.28
N ALA A 13 11.23 3.55 10.06
CA ALA A 13 9.85 3.69 9.63
C ALA A 13 9.16 2.34 9.45
N SER A 14 9.81 1.36 8.81
CA SER A 14 9.24 0.01 8.66
C SER A 14 9.10 -0.70 10.00
N LEU A 15 10.12 -0.59 10.87
CA LEU A 15 10.09 -1.16 12.23
C LEU A 15 9.01 -0.53 13.11
N ALA A 16 8.68 0.75 12.90
CA ALA A 16 7.57 1.42 13.56
C ALA A 16 6.19 1.07 12.97
N GLY A 17 6.14 0.24 11.91
CA GLY A 17 4.90 -0.20 11.27
C GLY A 17 4.28 0.80 10.31
N LEU A 18 4.99 1.87 9.91
CA LEU A 18 4.50 2.78 8.88
C LEU A 18 4.34 2.03 7.56
N ARG A 19 3.27 2.36 6.83
CA ARG A 19 2.96 1.78 5.52
C ARG A 19 2.68 2.85 4.50
N PHE A 20 2.76 2.47 3.22
CA PHE A 20 2.29 3.31 2.13
C PHE A 20 0.84 3.74 2.38
N GLY A 21 0.52 5.01 2.07
CA GLY A 21 -0.84 5.53 2.19
C GLY A 21 -1.23 5.99 3.60
N ASP A 22 -0.43 5.72 4.64
CA ASP A 22 -0.65 6.28 5.97
C ASP A 22 -0.64 7.80 5.94
N GLN A 23 -1.56 8.42 6.70
CA GLN A 23 -1.63 9.87 6.82
C GLN A 23 -0.90 10.33 8.07
N VAL A 24 0.06 11.23 7.90
CA VAL A 24 0.76 11.88 9.02
C VAL A 24 -0.04 13.10 9.46
N LEU A 25 -0.60 13.04 10.67
CA LEU A 25 -1.37 14.12 11.28
C LEU A 25 -0.48 15.09 12.05
N GLN A 26 0.51 14.56 12.76
CA GLN A 26 1.49 15.36 13.50
C GLN A 26 2.89 14.78 13.41
N ILE A 27 3.90 15.66 13.48
CA ILE A 27 5.31 15.31 13.68
C ILE A 27 5.81 16.13 14.86
N ASN A 28 6.31 15.46 15.91
CA ASN A 28 6.80 16.08 17.16
C ASN A 28 5.81 17.07 17.80
N GLY A 29 4.51 16.77 17.73
CA GLY A 29 3.43 17.61 18.27
C GLY A 29 2.93 18.70 17.32
N ASP A 30 3.64 18.98 16.22
CA ASP A 30 3.23 19.98 15.24
C ASP A 30 2.24 19.38 14.22
N ASN A 31 1.12 20.08 14.00
CA ASN A 31 0.09 19.65 13.05
C ASN A 31 0.55 19.80 11.59
N CYS A 32 0.48 18.71 10.84
CA CYS A 32 0.87 18.64 9.43
C CYS A 32 -0.19 19.17 8.45
N ALA A 33 -1.36 19.63 8.95
CA ALA A 33 -2.39 20.24 8.12
C ALA A 33 -1.84 21.43 7.31
N GLY A 34 -2.10 21.44 6.00
CA GLY A 34 -1.63 22.48 5.09
C GLY A 34 -0.13 22.44 4.75
N TRP A 35 0.64 21.48 5.28
CA TRP A 35 2.07 21.39 4.96
C TRP A 35 2.28 20.92 3.51
N SER A 36 3.33 21.44 2.89
CA SER A 36 3.91 20.88 1.66
C SER A 36 4.84 19.71 1.99
N SER A 37 5.12 18.86 1.00
CA SER A 37 6.11 17.78 1.12
C SER A 37 7.49 18.32 1.51
N ASP A 38 7.90 19.47 0.97
CA ASP A 38 9.19 20.09 1.27
C ASP A 38 9.27 20.53 2.74
N LYS A 39 8.19 21.10 3.27
CA LYS A 39 8.12 21.46 4.70
C LYS A 39 8.23 20.22 5.58
N ALA A 40 7.49 19.16 5.26
CA ALA A 40 7.55 17.91 6.01
C ALA A 40 8.98 17.31 6.00
N HIS A 41 9.62 17.23 4.83
CA HIS A 41 11.01 16.78 4.71
C HIS A 41 11.98 17.65 5.50
N LYS A 42 11.81 18.97 5.47
CA LYS A 42 12.65 19.90 6.22
C LYS A 42 12.53 19.67 7.73
N VAL A 43 11.31 19.53 8.24
CA VAL A 43 11.05 19.23 9.66
C VAL A 43 11.69 17.90 10.06
N LEU A 44 11.52 16.85 9.26
CA LEU A 44 12.14 15.54 9.53
C LEU A 44 13.68 15.59 9.54
N LYS A 45 14.29 16.34 8.62
CA LYS A 45 15.76 16.52 8.57
C LYS A 45 16.31 17.34 9.74
N GLN A 46 15.50 18.23 10.32
CA GLN A 46 15.89 19.11 11.42
C GLN A 46 15.56 18.55 12.80
N ALA A 47 14.77 17.47 12.87
CA ALA A 47 14.45 16.81 14.13
C ALA A 47 15.72 16.30 14.82
N SER A 48 15.80 16.45 16.14
CA SER A 48 16.92 15.95 16.94
C SER A 48 17.01 14.42 16.87
N GLY A 49 18.23 13.91 16.75
CA GLY A 49 18.53 12.58 16.21
C GLY A 49 18.14 11.35 17.05
N GLU A 50 17.50 11.50 18.21
CA GLU A 50 17.17 10.36 19.07
C GLU A 50 15.75 9.84 18.89
N ARG A 51 14.77 10.71 18.64
CA ARG A 51 13.36 10.29 18.54
C ARG A 51 12.52 11.26 17.71
N ILE A 52 11.73 10.72 16.79
CA ILE A 52 10.67 11.44 16.10
C ILE A 52 9.33 10.81 16.51
N SER A 53 8.43 11.61 17.08
CA SER A 53 7.06 11.18 17.39
C SER A 53 6.13 11.57 16.26
N MET A 54 5.27 10.65 15.83
CA MET A 54 4.25 10.94 14.81
C MET A 54 2.89 10.48 15.30
N ILE A 55 1.85 11.25 14.97
CA ILE A 55 0.45 10.79 15.06
C ILE A 55 0.02 10.40 13.66
N ILE A 56 -0.37 9.15 13.49
CA ILE A 56 -0.71 8.54 12.21
C ILE A 56 -2.20 8.22 12.18
N ARG A 57 -2.82 8.40 11.01
CA ARG A 57 -4.09 7.79 10.68
C ARG A 57 -3.83 6.72 9.63
N ASP A 58 -4.14 5.48 9.99
CA ASP A 58 -3.83 4.30 9.19
C ASP A 58 -4.62 4.31 7.88
N ARG A 59 -3.88 4.30 6.77
CA ARG A 59 -4.31 4.06 5.38
C ARG A 59 -5.76 4.51 5.08
N PRO A 60 -6.10 5.80 5.21
CA PRO A 60 -7.49 6.28 5.17
C PRO A 60 -8.18 6.18 3.80
N PHE A 61 -7.43 5.85 2.74
CA PHE A 61 -7.95 5.68 1.39
C PHE A 61 -7.94 4.23 0.92
N GLU A 62 -7.58 3.30 1.80
CA GLU A 62 -7.53 1.89 1.48
C GLU A 62 -8.80 1.15 1.93
N ARG A 63 -9.12 0.09 1.21
CA ARG A 63 -10.21 -0.82 1.51
C ARG A 63 -9.70 -2.25 1.50
N ILE A 64 -10.14 -3.04 2.48
CA ILE A 64 -9.78 -4.46 2.60
C ILE A 64 -10.92 -5.31 2.01
N ILE A 65 -10.57 -6.28 1.18
CA ILE A 65 -11.50 -7.25 0.57
C ILE A 65 -10.94 -8.65 0.77
N THR A 66 -11.70 -9.51 1.45
CA THR A 66 -11.37 -10.93 1.61
C THR A 66 -12.14 -11.77 0.60
N MET A 67 -11.45 -12.69 -0.07
CA MET A 67 -11.97 -13.55 -1.12
C MET A 67 -11.49 -14.97 -0.91
N HIS A 68 -12.17 -15.91 -1.56
CA HIS A 68 -11.82 -17.33 -1.53
C HIS A 68 -11.49 -17.80 -2.95
N LYS A 69 -10.43 -18.58 -3.07
CA LYS A 69 -10.10 -19.28 -4.32
C LYS A 69 -11.19 -20.32 -4.60
N ASP A 70 -11.51 -20.48 -5.88
CA ASP A 70 -12.36 -21.56 -6.37
C ASP A 70 -11.57 -22.87 -6.50
N SER A 71 -12.23 -23.93 -6.99
CA SER A 71 -11.60 -25.24 -7.21
C SER A 71 -10.47 -25.23 -8.25
N THR A 72 -10.34 -24.15 -9.02
CA THR A 72 -9.26 -23.94 -10.01
C THR A 72 -8.15 -23.03 -9.47
N GLY A 73 -8.25 -22.57 -8.22
CA GLY A 73 -7.25 -21.73 -7.57
C GLY A 73 -7.41 -20.22 -7.82
N HIS A 74 -8.52 -19.77 -8.41
CA HIS A 74 -8.71 -18.37 -8.79
C HIS A 74 -9.72 -17.65 -7.88
N VAL A 75 -9.48 -16.36 -7.63
CA VAL A 75 -10.44 -15.46 -6.93
C VAL A 75 -11.30 -14.64 -7.90
N GLY A 76 -10.86 -14.50 -9.15
CA GLY A 76 -11.65 -13.98 -10.28
C GLY A 76 -11.55 -12.49 -10.58
N PHE A 77 -10.33 -11.95 -10.67
CA PHE A 77 -10.09 -10.62 -11.22
C PHE A 77 -8.88 -10.62 -12.17
N ILE A 78 -8.82 -9.62 -13.05
CA ILE A 78 -7.71 -9.36 -13.96
C ILE A 78 -7.09 -8.04 -13.55
N PHE A 79 -5.76 -7.97 -13.54
CA PHE A 79 -5.01 -6.76 -13.24
C PHE A 79 -3.87 -6.53 -14.23
N LYS A 80 -3.44 -5.27 -14.32
CA LYS A 80 -2.29 -4.84 -15.14
C LYS A 80 -1.58 -3.68 -14.45
N ASN A 81 -0.26 -3.77 -14.34
CA ASN A 81 0.59 -2.84 -13.59
C ASN A 81 0.06 -2.62 -12.15
N GLY A 82 -0.33 -3.71 -11.48
CA GLY A 82 -0.94 -3.68 -10.15
C GLY A 82 -2.33 -3.04 -10.06
N LYS A 83 -2.95 -2.59 -11.17
CA LYS A 83 -4.30 -2.04 -11.22
C LYS A 83 -5.32 -3.09 -11.65
N ILE A 84 -6.41 -3.24 -10.91
CA ILE A 84 -7.53 -4.13 -11.26
C ILE A 84 -8.29 -3.54 -12.45
N THR A 85 -8.39 -4.31 -13.53
CA THR A 85 -9.01 -3.87 -14.79
C THR A 85 -10.35 -4.55 -15.06
N SER A 86 -10.53 -5.78 -14.58
CA SER A 86 -11.74 -6.57 -14.85
C SER A 86 -12.06 -7.49 -13.69
N ILE A 87 -13.35 -7.83 -13.55
CA ILE A 87 -13.85 -8.77 -12.56
C ILE A 87 -14.60 -9.88 -13.29
N VAL A 88 -14.29 -11.12 -12.93
CA VAL A 88 -14.92 -12.31 -13.52
C VAL A 88 -16.31 -12.46 -12.91
N LYS A 89 -17.33 -12.68 -13.76
CA LYS A 89 -18.71 -12.91 -13.31
C LYS A 89 -18.78 -14.16 -12.42
N ASP A 90 -19.65 -14.13 -11.41
CA ASP A 90 -19.90 -15.26 -10.51
C ASP A 90 -18.66 -15.73 -9.72
N SER A 91 -17.60 -14.92 -9.68
CA SER A 91 -16.38 -15.18 -8.91
C SER A 91 -16.48 -14.69 -7.46
N SER A 92 -15.48 -15.05 -6.64
CA SER A 92 -15.38 -14.50 -5.28
C SER A 92 -15.16 -12.99 -5.29
N ALA A 93 -14.38 -12.47 -6.25
CA ALA A 93 -14.18 -11.03 -6.40
C ALA A 93 -15.50 -10.28 -6.67
N ALA A 94 -16.35 -10.81 -7.54
CA ALA A 94 -17.68 -10.24 -7.82
C ALA A 94 -18.57 -10.26 -6.58
N ARG A 95 -18.64 -11.39 -5.87
CA ARG A 95 -19.47 -11.55 -4.67
C ARG A 95 -19.06 -10.63 -3.51
N ASN A 96 -17.77 -10.32 -3.40
CA ASN A 96 -17.24 -9.47 -2.33
C ASN A 96 -17.15 -7.99 -2.72
N GLY A 97 -17.67 -7.61 -3.89
CA GLY A 97 -17.72 -6.21 -4.32
C GLY A 97 -16.33 -5.60 -4.54
N LEU A 98 -15.39 -6.40 -5.08
CA LEU A 98 -14.14 -5.87 -5.58
C LEU A 98 -14.43 -4.84 -6.68
N LEU A 99 -13.60 -3.81 -6.81
CA LEU A 99 -13.80 -2.74 -7.78
C LEU A 99 -12.64 -2.69 -8.78
N THR A 100 -12.96 -2.35 -10.03
CA THR A 100 -11.96 -1.96 -11.04
C THR A 100 -11.48 -0.53 -10.78
N GLU A 101 -10.43 -0.10 -11.49
CA GLU A 101 -9.81 1.23 -11.28
C GLU A 101 -9.30 1.45 -9.85
N HIS A 102 -8.82 0.35 -9.26
CA HIS A 102 -8.13 0.33 -7.97
C HIS A 102 -6.79 -0.38 -8.11
N ASN A 103 -5.77 0.14 -7.41
CA ASN A 103 -4.47 -0.49 -7.28
C ASN A 103 -4.46 -1.44 -6.08
N ILE A 104 -3.81 -2.59 -6.25
CA ILE A 104 -3.55 -3.54 -5.17
C ILE A 104 -2.36 -2.99 -4.37
N CYS A 105 -2.60 -2.68 -3.10
CA CYS A 105 -1.57 -2.22 -2.17
C CYS A 105 -0.93 -3.41 -1.45
N GLU A 106 -1.74 -4.35 -0.96
CA GLU A 106 -1.27 -5.50 -0.19
C GLU A 106 -2.03 -6.78 -0.56
N ILE A 107 -1.36 -7.92 -0.38
CA ILE A 107 -1.94 -9.26 -0.47
C ILE A 107 -1.56 -10.02 0.79
N ASN A 108 -2.55 -10.46 1.57
CA ASN A 108 -2.38 -11.13 2.86
C ASN A 108 -1.44 -10.38 3.81
N GLY A 109 -1.51 -9.05 3.81
CA GLY A 109 -0.69 -8.17 4.63
C GLY A 109 0.71 -7.88 4.07
N GLN A 110 1.14 -8.57 3.01
CA GLN A 110 2.39 -8.27 2.30
C GLN A 110 2.15 -7.12 1.32
N ASN A 111 2.95 -6.05 1.43
CA ASN A 111 2.92 -4.94 0.48
C ASN A 111 3.41 -5.39 -0.91
N VAL A 112 2.69 -4.99 -1.96
CA VAL A 112 3.02 -5.32 -3.37
C VAL A 112 3.27 -4.09 -4.24
N ILE A 113 3.28 -2.89 -3.66
CA ILE A 113 3.47 -1.64 -4.40
C ILE A 113 4.88 -1.56 -4.98
N GLY A 114 4.95 -1.46 -6.31
CA GLY A 114 6.22 -1.40 -7.05
C GLY A 114 6.68 -2.76 -7.59
N LEU A 115 6.07 -3.87 -7.16
CA LEU A 115 6.34 -5.18 -7.76
C LEU A 115 5.83 -5.25 -9.21
N LYS A 116 6.46 -6.11 -10.01
CA LYS A 116 6.00 -6.41 -11.37
C LYS A 116 4.82 -7.37 -11.32
N ASP A 117 3.94 -7.32 -12.32
CA ASP A 117 2.76 -8.20 -12.39
C ASP A 117 3.07 -9.70 -12.23
N PRO A 118 4.17 -10.27 -12.79
CA PRO A 118 4.51 -11.66 -12.52
C PRO A 118 4.75 -11.95 -11.04
N GLN A 119 5.41 -11.05 -10.31
CA GLN A 119 5.67 -11.23 -8.88
C GLN A 119 4.37 -11.13 -8.07
N ILE A 120 3.46 -10.22 -8.44
CA ILE A 120 2.12 -10.12 -7.82
C ILE A 120 1.32 -11.39 -8.10
N ALA A 121 1.39 -11.91 -9.33
CA ALA A 121 0.73 -13.15 -9.72
C ALA A 121 1.28 -14.36 -8.95
N ASP A 122 2.60 -14.45 -8.75
CA ASP A 122 3.24 -15.50 -7.96
C ASP A 122 2.78 -15.45 -6.48
N ILE A 123 2.67 -14.26 -5.89
CA ILE A 123 2.13 -14.07 -4.53
C ILE A 123 0.66 -14.55 -4.46
N LEU A 124 -0.18 -14.18 -5.44
CA LEU A 124 -1.56 -14.66 -5.50
C LEU A 124 -1.65 -16.17 -5.69
N ALA A 125 -0.80 -16.76 -6.52
CA ALA A 125 -0.79 -18.19 -6.80
C ALA A 125 -0.41 -19.00 -5.56
N THR A 126 0.62 -18.55 -4.82
CA THR A 126 1.14 -19.19 -3.61
C THR A 126 0.32 -18.89 -2.34
N ALA A 127 -0.54 -17.86 -2.37
CA ALA A 127 -1.45 -17.58 -1.26
C ALA A 127 -2.36 -18.79 -0.95
N GLY A 128 -2.78 -18.90 0.31
CA GLY A 128 -3.75 -19.91 0.73
C GLY A 128 -5.12 -19.76 0.06
N ASN A 129 -6.07 -20.60 0.47
CA ASN A 129 -7.43 -20.57 -0.08
C ASN A 129 -8.16 -19.23 0.20
N VAL A 130 -7.84 -18.60 1.33
CA VAL A 130 -8.33 -17.27 1.68
C VAL A 130 -7.31 -16.23 1.23
N VAL A 131 -7.76 -15.26 0.45
CA VAL A 131 -6.95 -14.15 -0.06
C VAL A 131 -7.58 -12.84 0.40
N THR A 132 -6.88 -12.10 1.25
CA THR A 132 -7.25 -10.76 1.67
C THR A 132 -6.38 -9.76 0.93
N ILE A 133 -6.99 -8.89 0.15
CA ILE A 133 -6.27 -7.80 -0.53
C ILE A 133 -6.66 -6.45 0.04
N THR A 134 -5.69 -5.56 0.10
CA THR A 134 -5.90 -4.15 0.41
C THR A 134 -5.78 -3.36 -0.89
N ILE A 135 -6.78 -2.54 -1.20
CA ILE A 135 -6.87 -1.79 -2.45
C ILE A 135 -7.05 -0.29 -2.21
N MET A 136 -6.55 0.52 -3.14
CA MET A 136 -6.71 1.97 -3.15
C MET A 136 -7.25 2.45 -4.50
N PRO A 137 -8.16 3.44 -4.56
CA PRO A 137 -8.58 4.02 -5.84
C PRO A 137 -7.38 4.51 -6.65
N SER A 138 -7.31 4.17 -7.95
CA SER A 138 -6.15 4.46 -8.78
C SER A 138 -5.83 5.95 -8.87
N SER A 139 -6.86 6.82 -8.87
CA SER A 139 -6.66 8.27 -8.86
C SER A 139 -5.91 8.79 -7.63
N ILE A 140 -6.12 8.16 -6.46
CA ILE A 140 -5.44 8.52 -5.22
C ILE A 140 -4.02 7.94 -5.23
N TYR A 141 -3.89 6.66 -5.60
CA TYR A 141 -2.60 5.99 -5.73
C TYR A 141 -1.65 6.78 -6.64
N GLU A 142 -2.10 7.11 -7.85
CA GLU A 142 -1.33 7.89 -8.84
C GLU A 142 -0.96 9.28 -8.30
N TYR A 143 -1.86 9.93 -7.56
CA TYR A 143 -1.56 11.21 -6.93
C TYR A 143 -0.47 11.10 -5.88
N ILE A 144 -0.52 10.06 -5.03
CA ILE A 144 0.50 9.80 -4.01
C ILE A 144 1.85 9.55 -4.68
N ILE A 145 1.93 8.72 -5.72
CA ILE A 145 3.21 8.35 -6.35
C ILE A 145 3.71 9.34 -7.43
N LYS A 146 2.93 10.37 -7.78
CA LYS A 146 3.15 11.25 -8.95
C LYS A 146 4.58 11.79 -9.13
N ARG A 147 5.29 12.05 -8.04
CA ARG A 147 6.64 12.65 -8.05
C ARG A 147 7.75 11.68 -7.64
N MET A 148 7.47 10.37 -7.61
CA MET A 148 8.43 9.34 -7.24
C MET A 148 8.94 8.60 -8.47
N ALA A 149 10.25 8.41 -8.55
CA ALA A 149 10.83 7.59 -9.61
C ALA A 149 10.43 6.12 -9.41
N THR A 150 9.96 5.47 -10.48
CA THR A 150 9.52 4.07 -10.43
C THR A 150 10.64 3.12 -9.99
N SER A 151 11.90 3.46 -10.29
CA SER A 151 13.07 2.69 -9.85
C SER A 151 13.20 2.66 -8.33
N ILE A 152 12.97 3.79 -7.66
CA ILE A 152 13.05 3.92 -6.20
C ILE A 152 11.99 3.06 -5.52
N MET A 153 10.74 3.09 -6.02
CA MET A 153 9.67 2.23 -5.50
C MET A 153 10.04 0.75 -5.63
N LYS A 154 10.56 0.35 -6.79
CA LYS A 154 10.95 -1.05 -7.04
C LYS A 154 12.10 -1.54 -6.16
N SER A 155 13.04 -0.67 -5.79
CA SER A 155 14.26 -1.08 -5.11
C SER A 155 14.22 -0.92 -3.59
N LEU A 156 13.46 0.04 -3.07
CA LEU A 156 13.50 0.41 -1.65
C LEU A 156 12.25 0.01 -0.87
N MET A 157 11.10 -0.14 -1.54
CA MET A 157 9.84 -0.38 -0.85
C MET A 157 9.90 -1.66 -0.02
N ASP A 158 9.40 -1.60 1.22
CA ASP A 158 9.32 -2.78 2.07
C ASP A 158 8.26 -3.75 1.58
N HIS A 159 8.67 -4.98 1.32
CA HIS A 159 7.84 -6.10 0.87
C HIS A 159 7.89 -7.28 1.86
N SER A 160 8.41 -7.05 3.06
CA SER A 160 8.44 -8.06 4.11
C SER A 160 7.02 -8.52 4.44
N VAL A 161 6.89 -9.82 4.70
CA VAL A 161 5.64 -10.37 5.22
C VAL A 161 5.60 -10.03 6.70
N PRO A 162 4.52 -9.40 7.21
CA PRO A 162 4.41 -9.10 8.63
C PRO A 162 4.53 -10.39 9.45
N GLU A 163 5.33 -10.38 10.51
CA GLU A 163 5.34 -11.47 11.50
C GLU A 163 3.96 -11.52 12.18
N VAL A 164 3.37 -12.71 12.24
CA VAL A 164 2.05 -12.98 12.84
C VAL A 164 2.17 -13.14 14.35
#